data_AF-A0AAU1GZQ9-F1
#
_entry.id   AF-A0AAU1GZQ9-F1
#
_cell.length_a   1.000
_cell.length_b   1.000
_cell.length_c   1.000
_cell.angle_alpha   90.00
_cell.angle_beta   90.00
_cell.angle_gamma   90.00
#
_symmetry.space_group_name_H-M   'P 1'
#
loop_
_entity.id
_entity.type
_entity.pdbx_description
1 polymer ?
#
loop_
_entity_poly.entity_id
_entity_poly.type
_entity_poly.pdbx_seq_one_letter_code
_entity_poly.pdbx_strand_id
1 'polypeptide(L)' 'MRTTHRWLDEAGHVYVAEGGPQGQCVRFNSAASAVWRALLAGQATPDQLEGGDRTFALSLLANGVLLPERSS' A
#
# COMPACT_ATOMS: atom_id res chain seq x y z
N MET A 1 -15.74 -2.81 9.68
CA MET A 1 -14.95 -4.02 9.33
C MET A 1 -13.48 -3.66 9.38
N ARG A 2 -12.66 -4.49 10.03
CA ARG A 2 -11.21 -4.31 10.15
C ARG A 2 -10.58 -5.18 9.05
N THR A 3 -10.07 -4.60 7.97
CA THR A 3 -9.25 -5.36 7.02
C THR A 3 -7.80 -4.94 7.22
N THR A 4 -7.15 -5.61 8.16
CA THR A 4 -5.69 -5.73 8.17
C THR A 4 -5.34 -6.73 7.08
N HIS A 5 -5.21 -6.27 5.82
CA HIS A 5 -4.73 -7.12 4.74
C HIS A 5 -3.38 -7.70 5.16
N ARG A 6 -3.24 -9.04 5.13
CA ARG A 6 -1.97 -9.69 5.39
C ARG A 6 -1.05 -9.40 4.22
N TRP A 7 0.11 -8.82 4.51
CA TRP A 7 1.14 -8.57 3.53
C TRP A 7 2.40 -9.35 3.89
N LEU A 8 3.20 -9.63 2.88
CA LEU A 8 4.51 -10.26 2.98
C LEU A 8 5.52 -9.34 2.29
N ASP A 9 6.63 -9.06 2.95
CA ASP A 9 7.76 -8.32 2.39
C ASP A 9 8.94 -9.26 2.27
N GLU A 10 9.23 -9.72 1.04
CA GLU A 10 10.24 -10.73 0.79
C GLU A 10 10.88 -10.54 -0.60
N ALA A 11 12.17 -10.89 -0.71
CA ALA A 11 12.93 -10.80 -1.96
C ALA A 11 12.87 -9.41 -2.63
N GLY A 12 12.77 -8.34 -1.83
CA GLY A 12 12.67 -6.95 -2.31
C GLY A 12 11.27 -6.53 -2.76
N HIS A 13 10.28 -7.41 -2.70
CA HIS A 13 8.92 -7.17 -3.15
C HIS A 13 7.90 -7.27 -2.02
N VAL A 14 6.86 -6.46 -2.12
CA VAL A 14 5.69 -6.54 -1.25
C VAL A 14 4.58 -7.31 -1.94
N TYR A 15 3.98 -8.23 -1.22
CA TYR A 15 2.85 -9.04 -1.64
C TYR A 15 1.68 -8.73 -0.72
N VAL A 16 0.54 -8.33 -1.28
CA VAL A 16 -0.66 -7.99 -0.51
C VAL A 16 -1.74 -9.01 -0.83
N ALA A 17 -2.15 -9.79 0.17
CA ALA A 17 -3.30 -10.67 0.04
C ALA A 17 -4.58 -9.84 -0.11
N GLU A 18 -5.44 -10.25 -1.05
CA GLU A 18 -6.72 -9.58 -1.33
C GLU A 18 -6.59 -8.11 -1.77
N GLY A 19 -5.40 -7.68 -2.20
CA GLY A 19 -5.17 -6.32 -2.69
C GLY A 19 -5.69 -6.07 -4.11
N GLY A 20 -6.09 -7.12 -4.83
CA GLY A 20 -6.60 -7.04 -6.19
C GLY A 20 -8.13 -6.92 -6.26
N PRO A 21 -8.69 -6.48 -7.40
CA PRO A 21 -10.13 -6.20 -7.58
C PRO A 21 -11.07 -7.40 -7.38
N GLN A 22 -10.53 -8.62 -7.30
CA GLN A 22 -11.28 -9.86 -7.05
C GLN A 22 -10.73 -10.64 -5.84
N GLY A 23 -10.08 -9.96 -4.88
CA GLY A 23 -9.48 -10.62 -3.71
C GLY A 23 -8.19 -11.39 -4.04
N GLN A 24 -7.56 -11.09 -5.17
CA GLN A 24 -6.29 -11.72 -5.57
C GLN A 24 -5.13 -11.22 -4.71
N CYS A 25 -4.09 -12.04 -4.60
CA CYS A 25 -2.80 -11.57 -4.11
C CYS A 25 -2.11 -10.71 -5.18
N VAL A 26 -1.69 -9.50 -4.81
CA VAL A 26 -0.98 -8.59 -5.71
C VAL A 26 0.47 -8.49 -5.28
N ARG A 27 1.38 -8.70 -6.23
CA ARG A 27 2.81 -8.42 -6.06
C ARG A 27 3.10 -7.02 -6.58
N PHE A 28 3.70 -6.18 -5.74
CA PHE A 28 4.19 -4.88 -6.16
C PHE A 28 5.53 -5.00 -6.89
N ASN A 29 5.73 -4.13 -7.89
CA ASN A 29 7.05 -3.95 -8.48
C ASN A 29 7.99 -3.27 -7.48
N SER A 30 9.26 -3.09 -7.84
CA SER A 30 10.27 -2.54 -6.91
C SER A 30 9.94 -1.11 -6.45
N ALA A 31 9.47 -0.25 -7.36
CA ALA A 31 9.12 1.14 -7.04
C ALA A 31 7.91 1.22 -6.10
N ALA A 32 6.82 0.52 -6.43
CA ALA A 32 5.62 0.45 -5.61
C ALA A 32 5.89 -0.17 -4.23
N SER A 33 6.79 -1.15 -4.15
CA SER A 33 7.22 -1.72 -2.86
C SER A 33 7.95 -0.69 -2.01
N ALA A 34 8.80 0.17 -2.60
CA ALA A 34 9.47 1.24 -1.87
C ALA A 34 8.48 2.30 -1.36
N VAL A 35 7.53 2.73 -2.21
CA VAL A 35 6.47 3.67 -1.83
C VAL A 35 5.62 3.11 -0.69
N TRP A 36 5.20 1.84 -0.79
CA TRP A 36 4.41 1.19 0.25
C TRP A 36 5.15 1.16 1.61
N ARG A 37 6.46 0.85 1.62
CA ARG A 37 7.27 0.87 2.85
C ARG A 37 7.36 2.27 3.45
N ALA A 38 7.56 3.30 2.61
CA ALA A 38 7.63 4.68 3.06
C ALA A 38 6.31 5.16 3.70
N LEU A 39 5.18 4.78 3.09
CA LEU A 39 3.84 5.06 3.63
C LEU A 39 3.60 4.32 4.95
N LEU A 40 3.93 3.03 5.03
CA LEU A 40 3.75 2.23 6.24
C LEU A 40 4.61 2.73 7.41
N ALA A 41 5.83 3.19 7.13
CA ALA A 41 6.74 3.74 8.13
C ALA A 41 6.41 5.19 8.51
N GLY A 42 5.37 5.80 7.93
CA GLY A 42 5.03 7.21 8.16
C GLY A 42 6.08 8.20 7.64
N GLN A 43 6.97 7.75 6.74
CA GLN A 43 8.02 8.58 6.15
C GLN A 43 7.51 9.43 4.97
N ALA A 44 6.36 9.06 4.42
CA ALA A 44 5.64 9.80 3.40
C ALA A 44 4.13 9.74 3.67
N THR A 45 3.41 10.76 3.22
CA THR A 45 1.95 10.72 3.11
C THR A 45 1.53 10.73 1.64
N PRO A 46 0.34 10.22 1.28
CA PRO A 46 -0.12 10.21 -0.11
C PRO A 46 -0.11 11.59 -0.78
N ASP A 47 -0.29 12.67 -0.03
CA ASP A 47 -0.30 14.04 -0.56
C ASP A 47 1.10 14.61 -0.85
N GLN A 48 2.16 13.99 -0.32
CA GLN A 48 3.56 14.34 -0.62
C GLN A 48 4.09 13.63 -1.87
N LEU A 49 3.37 12.62 -2.37
CA LEU A 49 3.75 11.88 -3.57
C LEU A 49 3.23 12.57 -4.82
N GLU A 50 3.89 12.36 -5.95
CA GLU A 50 3.49 12.90 -7.25
C GLU A 50 3.29 11.80 -8.29
N GLY A 51 2.57 12.14 -9.37
CA GLY A 51 2.39 11.27 -10.52
C GLY A 51 1.87 9.87 -10.18
N GLY A 52 2.52 8.84 -10.73
CA GLY A 52 2.14 7.45 -10.56
C GLY A 52 2.18 6.94 -9.12
N ASP A 53 3.11 7.45 -8.31
CA ASP A 53 3.25 7.05 -6.90
C ASP A 53 2.08 7.56 -6.07
N ARG A 54 1.61 8.79 -6.35
CA ARG A 54 0.38 9.32 -5.76
C ARG A 54 -0.84 8.50 -6.15
N THR A 55 -0.99 8.20 -7.44
CA THR A 55 -2.10 7.37 -7.92
C THR A 55 -2.09 5.99 -7.25
N PHE A 56 -0.91 5.38 -7.10
CA PHE A 56 -0.75 4.12 -6.40
C PHE A 56 -1.14 4.23 -4.92
N ALA A 57 -0.64 5.22 -4.18
CA ALA A 57 -0.96 5.42 -2.77
C ALA A 57 -2.47 5.61 -2.53
N LEU A 58 -3.14 6.40 -3.37
CA LEU A 58 -4.59 6.59 -3.32
C LEU A 58 -5.36 5.29 -3.60
N SER A 59 -4.85 4.45 -4.52
CA SER A 59 -5.46 3.15 -4.79
C SER A 59 -5.38 2.22 -3.57
N LEU A 60 -4.30 2.25 -2.80
CA LEU A 60 -4.16 1.43 -1.59
C LEU A 60 -5.17 1.85 -0.51
N LEU A 61 -5.41 3.15 -0.35
CA LEU A 61 -6.43 3.68 0.56
C LEU A 61 -7.84 3.28 0.12
N ALA A 62 -8.15 3.44 -1.17
CA ALA A 62 -9.46 3.11 -1.72
C ALA A 62 -9.80 1.63 -1.58
N ASN A 63 -8.80 0.75 -1.70
CA ASN A 63 -8.96 -0.70 -1.52
C ASN A 63 -8.83 -1.15 -0.05
N GLY A 64 -8.63 -0.22 0.90
CA GLY A 64 -8.48 -0.55 2.32
C GLY A 64 -7.19 -1.31 2.67
N VAL A 65 -6.22 -1.36 1.75
CA VAL A 65 -4.90 -2.00 1.93
C VAL A 65 -4.02 -1.17 2.86
N LEU A 66 -4.02 0.15 2.68
CA LEU A 66 -3.42 1.11 3.60
C LEU A 66 -4.57 1.70 4.43
N LEU A 67 -4.41 1.78 5.75
CA LEU A 67 -5.35 2.52 6.60
C LEU A 67 -4.84 3.95 6.79
N PRO A 68 -5.72 4.96 6.79
CA PRO A 68 -5.31 6.30 7.20
C PRO A 68 -4.79 6.25 8.64
N GLU A 69 -3.69 6.96 8.91
CA GLU A 69 -3.20 7.21 10.26
C GLU A 69 -4.39 7.62 11.14
N ARG A 70 -4.65 6.88 12.22
CA ARG A 70 -5.70 7.29 13.16
C ARG A 70 -5.22 8.57 13.82
N SER A 71 -5.82 9.70 13.45
CA SER A 71 -5.78 10.91 14.27
C SER A 71 -6.22 10.51 15.68
N SER A 72 -5.26 10.48 16.60
CA SER A 72 -5.50 10.28 18.02
C SER A 72 -5.85 11.60 18.67
#